data_AF-A0A2J0KWU0-F1
#
_entry.id   AF-A0A2J0KWU0-F1
#
_cell.length_a   1.000
_cell.length_b   1.000
_cell.length_c   1.000
_cell.angle_alpha   90.00
_cell.angle_beta   90.00
_cell.angle_gamma   90.00
#
_symmetry.space_group_name_H-M   'P 1'
#
loop_
_entity.id
_entity.type
_entity.pdbx_description
1 polymer ?
#
loop_
_entity_poly.entity_id
_entity_poly.type
_entity_poly.pdbx_seq_one_letter_code
_entity_poly.pdbx_strand_id
1 'polypeptide(L)'
;MRKQKISDIYFQNKKEEVYPDWESFQDIQKKAQSSILFSKKGRIDCFSTPNLFTYFVGENGKNKKNLKKNIDGIIWKKEENWQFSKGKESRIFLRIKERRENWKNNFFDFFSGKIDGFSMIRAWNISVMGAVIFGMFFMTFLYRYFGEGAMADETKETAIVVNKIVQESQANQILPMISDKNESTEKDFVAQIMREYQEKSGDGDYDLKKKEIEKMVDGYPIEKMAPFIAKQDKIVAAFLVAIAKKESDWGRRVPVLDGEDCFNYWGFRRKRERMGTGEHTCFDGMEDAVETVSKRMKNIVYEEKINTPEEMVEVWKCGYDCSWDNPGAVQKWVDDVNLYFKKLMSAFK
;
A
#
# COMPACT_ATOMS: atom_id res chain seq x y z
N MET A 1 -3.93 5.95 77.08
CA MET A 1 -2.95 6.96 76.61
C MET A 1 -2.71 6.74 75.12
N ARG A 2 -2.79 7.83 74.32
CA ARG A 2 -2.39 8.07 72.90
C ARG A 2 -2.86 7.04 71.83
N LYS A 3 -3.84 7.33 70.93
CA LYS A 3 -3.89 8.27 69.76
C LYS A 3 -2.66 8.11 68.85
N GLN A 4 -2.66 7.97 67.51
CA GLN A 4 -3.59 8.09 66.36
C GLN A 4 -2.90 7.30 65.21
N LYS A 5 -3.58 6.51 64.36
CA LYS A 5 -4.30 6.86 63.11
C LYS A 5 -3.43 7.44 61.97
N ILE A 6 -3.56 6.78 60.80
CA ILE A 6 -3.41 7.27 59.41
C ILE A 6 -2.02 7.13 58.77
N SER A 7 -1.86 6.09 57.95
CA SER A 7 -1.18 6.18 56.64
C SER A 7 -1.51 5.04 55.66
N ASP A 8 -2.51 4.19 55.96
CA ASP A 8 -3.21 3.42 54.93
C ASP A 8 -4.13 4.38 54.15
N ILE A 9 -3.63 4.91 53.04
CA ILE A 9 -4.29 5.43 51.81
C ILE A 9 -3.19 6.19 51.06
N TYR A 10 -2.27 5.51 50.36
CA TYR A 10 -1.44 6.14 49.31
C TYR A 10 -0.80 5.15 48.32
N PHE A 11 -1.28 3.90 48.24
CA PHE A 11 -0.76 2.89 47.31
C PHE A 11 -1.84 2.19 46.50
N GLN A 12 -2.81 2.96 45.98
CA GLN A 12 -3.65 2.49 44.88
C GLN A 12 -3.63 3.52 43.76
N ASN A 13 -3.28 3.04 42.56
CA ASN A 13 -3.24 3.74 41.28
C ASN A 13 -2.04 4.66 41.01
N LYS A 14 -0.87 4.06 40.79
CA LYS A 14 0.08 4.60 39.80
C LYS A 14 0.12 3.62 38.64
N LYS A 15 -0.49 4.00 37.51
CA LYS A 15 -0.30 3.30 36.23
C LYS A 15 1.20 3.28 35.95
N GLU A 16 1.74 2.10 35.69
CA GLU A 16 3.07 1.98 35.10
C GLU A 16 3.02 2.66 33.73
N GLU A 17 3.65 3.83 33.62
CA GLU A 17 3.99 4.40 32.33
C GLU A 17 5.09 3.53 31.72
N VAL A 18 4.67 2.61 30.85
CA VAL A 18 5.58 1.87 29.97
C VAL A 18 6.13 2.89 28.98
N TYR A 19 7.36 3.36 29.21
CA TYR A 19 8.10 4.13 28.21
C TYR A 19 8.53 3.15 27.10
N PRO A 20 8.09 3.33 25.84
CA PRO A 20 8.31 2.37 24.75
C PRO A 20 9.77 2.22 24.31
N ASP A 21 10.70 2.94 24.95
CA ASP A 21 12.14 2.94 24.63
C ASP A 21 13.04 2.47 25.79
N TRP A 22 12.48 1.86 26.83
CA TRP A 22 13.29 1.40 27.97
C TRP A 22 14.28 0.30 27.59
N GLU A 23 13.88 -0.64 26.73
CA GLU A 23 14.78 -1.66 26.19
C GLU A 23 15.87 -1.04 25.33
N SER A 24 15.51 -0.11 24.44
CA SER A 24 16.45 0.68 23.64
C SER A 24 17.49 1.41 24.52
N PHE A 25 17.04 2.03 25.62
CA PHE A 25 17.91 2.75 26.56
C PHE A 25 18.88 1.80 27.29
N GLN A 26 18.39 0.62 27.73
CA GLN A 26 19.24 -0.38 28.37
C GLN A 26 20.28 -0.97 27.40
N ASP A 27 19.90 -1.16 26.14
CA ASP A 27 20.78 -1.70 25.10
C ASP A 27 21.86 -0.69 24.69
N ILE A 28 21.51 0.61 24.63
CA ILE A 28 22.45 1.72 24.47
C ILE A 28 23.41 1.79 25.66
N GLN A 29 22.93 1.66 26.90
CA GLN A 29 23.80 1.67 28.09
C GLN A 29 24.78 0.48 28.10
N LYS A 30 24.32 -0.72 27.74
CA LYS A 30 25.18 -1.91 27.66
C LYS A 30 26.25 -1.78 26.57
N LYS A 31 25.92 -1.17 25.43
CA LYS A 31 26.84 -0.98 24.29
C LYS A 31 27.68 0.30 24.36
N ALA A 32 27.34 1.25 25.25
CA ALA A 32 28.08 2.50 25.42
C ALA A 32 29.53 2.28 25.88
N GLN A 33 29.81 1.19 26.60
CA GLN A 33 31.17 0.84 27.03
C GLN A 33 32.02 0.17 25.93
N SER A 34 31.38 -0.41 24.91
CA SER A 34 32.05 -1.12 23.80
C SER A 34 32.09 -0.32 22.50
N SER A 35 31.36 0.79 22.41
CA SER A 35 31.37 1.67 21.24
C SER A 35 32.51 2.68 21.30
N ILE A 36 33.27 2.80 20.22
CA ILE A 36 34.34 3.81 20.06
C ILE A 36 33.78 5.25 20.17
N LEU A 37 32.51 5.46 19.83
CA LEU A 37 31.83 6.76 19.91
C LEU A 37 31.42 7.15 21.35
N PHE A 38 31.29 6.18 22.26
CA PHE A 38 30.80 6.41 23.63
C PHE A 38 31.78 5.98 24.73
N SER A 39 32.89 5.31 24.35
CA SER A 39 34.02 5.01 25.20
C SER A 39 34.62 6.29 25.79
N LYS A 40 34.74 6.35 27.12
CA LYS A 40 35.46 7.42 27.81
C LYS A 40 36.97 7.40 27.55
N LYS A 41 37.51 6.29 27.02
CA LYS A 41 38.92 6.20 26.60
C LYS A 41 39.03 6.76 25.18
N GLY A 42 39.47 8.01 25.08
CA GLY A 42 39.75 8.67 23.79
C GLY A 42 39.04 10.00 23.55
N ARG A 43 38.28 10.54 24.52
CA ARG A 43 37.80 11.92 24.42
C ARG A 43 39.00 12.87 24.44
N ILE A 44 39.28 13.46 23.30
CA ILE A 44 40.13 14.63 23.17
C ILE A 44 39.23 15.80 23.59
N ASP A 45 39.67 16.63 24.54
CA ASP A 45 38.86 17.73 25.09
C ASP A 45 38.49 18.80 24.04
N CYS A 46 39.08 18.73 22.84
CA CYS A 46 38.82 19.65 21.74
C CYS A 46 38.75 18.89 20.41
N PHE A 47 37.59 18.89 19.76
CA PHE A 47 37.45 18.55 18.34
C PHE A 47 37.59 19.85 17.54
N SER A 48 38.75 20.06 16.91
CA SER A 48 38.94 21.18 15.99
C SER A 48 38.92 20.63 14.57
N THR A 49 37.92 21.01 13.78
CA THR A 49 37.98 20.88 12.34
C THR A 49 38.64 22.15 11.77
N PRO A 50 39.57 22.04 10.80
CA PRO A 50 40.22 23.20 10.20
C PRO A 50 39.27 24.17 9.47
N ASN A 51 38.00 23.80 9.27
CA ASN A 51 37.09 24.46 8.33
C ASN A 51 35.83 25.05 8.98
N LEU A 52 35.89 25.55 10.22
CA LEU A 52 34.74 26.27 10.80
C LEU A 52 34.58 27.71 10.28
N PHE A 53 35.56 28.25 9.55
CA PHE A 53 35.51 29.61 9.00
C PHE A 53 34.72 29.75 7.70
N THR A 54 34.29 28.65 7.06
CA THR A 54 33.65 28.73 5.72
C THR A 54 32.12 28.86 5.76
N TYR A 55 31.47 28.74 6.93
CA TYR A 55 30.00 28.71 6.99
C TYR A 55 29.32 29.95 7.60
N PHE A 56 30.09 30.95 8.04
CA PHE A 56 29.52 32.21 8.52
C PHE A 56 30.31 33.41 8.02
N VAL A 57 30.25 33.66 6.70
CA VAL A 57 30.56 34.98 6.14
C VAL A 57 29.24 35.73 6.01
N GLY A 58 28.89 36.48 7.05
CA GLY A 58 27.86 37.51 6.95
C GLY A 58 28.41 38.67 6.15
N GLU A 59 27.72 39.06 5.07
CA GLU A 59 27.93 40.32 4.38
C GLU A 59 27.78 41.47 5.37
N ASN A 60 28.92 42.02 5.79
CA ASN A 60 29.18 43.43 6.08
C ASN A 60 30.40 43.47 7.00
N GLY A 61 31.56 43.64 6.36
CA GLY A 61 32.81 43.92 7.05
C GLY A 61 32.65 45.16 7.94
N LYS A 62 32.76 44.96 9.24
CA LYS A 62 33.17 45.97 10.21
C LYS A 62 33.75 45.30 11.46
N ASN A 63 35.00 45.69 11.73
CA ASN A 63 35.83 45.37 12.88
C ASN A 63 35.09 45.06 14.18
N LYS A 64 35.42 43.90 14.79
CA LYS A 64 35.42 43.74 16.25
C LYS A 64 36.69 43.03 16.70
N LYS A 65 37.68 43.84 17.10
CA LYS A 65 38.68 43.44 18.10
C LYS A 65 37.93 43.13 19.40
N ASN A 66 38.35 42.07 20.09
CA ASN A 66 37.80 41.52 21.34
C ASN A 66 36.62 40.54 21.18
N LEU A 67 36.93 39.29 20.81
CA LEU A 67 36.11 38.12 21.12
C LEU A 67 36.98 37.03 21.76
N LYS A 68 37.66 37.37 22.86
CA LYS A 68 38.23 36.41 23.81
C LYS A 68 37.56 36.69 25.15
N LYS A 69 36.37 36.13 25.35
CA LYS A 69 35.75 35.80 26.64
C LYS A 69 34.36 35.21 26.38
N ASN A 70 34.21 33.96 26.84
CA ASN A 70 32.95 33.29 27.19
C ASN A 70 31.99 32.99 26.03
N ILE A 71 32.22 31.85 25.36
CA ILE A 71 31.14 31.08 24.72
C ILE A 71 30.75 29.97 25.70
N ASP A 72 30.22 30.37 26.86
CA ASP A 72 29.38 29.55 27.74
C ASP A 72 28.04 30.25 27.98
N GLY A 73 27.64 31.07 27.01
CA GLY A 73 26.34 31.73 26.98
C GLY A 73 25.34 30.94 26.15
N ILE A 74 25.08 29.67 26.50
CA ILE A 74 23.77 29.09 26.18
C ILE A 74 22.78 29.93 26.99
N ILE A 75 22.13 30.85 26.28
CA ILE A 75 21.00 31.62 26.78
C ILE A 75 19.94 30.59 27.17
N TRP A 76 19.91 30.23 28.46
CA TRP A 76 18.75 29.62 29.08
C TRP A 76 17.65 30.66 29.03
N LYS A 77 16.89 30.67 27.93
CA LYS A 77 15.62 31.35 27.86
C LYS A 77 14.70 30.57 28.80
N LYS A 78 14.53 31.09 30.01
CA LYS A 78 13.54 30.63 30.99
C LYS A 78 12.21 30.57 30.25
N GLU A 79 11.68 29.37 30.05
CA GLU A 79 10.34 29.17 29.51
C GLU A 79 9.36 29.92 30.42
N GLU A 80 8.85 31.04 29.92
CA GLU A 80 7.64 31.62 30.47
C GLU A 80 6.54 30.60 30.24
N ASN A 81 5.92 30.15 31.33
CA ASN A 81 4.80 29.23 31.34
C ASN A 81 3.64 29.80 30.51
N TRP A 82 3.60 29.47 29.22
CA TRP A 82 2.41 29.59 28.40
C TRP A 82 1.43 28.51 28.84
N GLN A 83 0.64 28.83 29.87
CA GLN A 83 -0.55 28.06 30.18
C GLN A 83 -1.58 28.30 29.08
N PHE A 84 -1.56 27.46 28.03
CA PHE A 84 -2.71 27.31 27.17
C PHE A 84 -3.91 26.94 28.04
N SER A 85 -4.94 27.79 28.04
CA SER A 85 -6.22 27.52 28.67
C SER A 85 -6.81 26.24 28.07
N LYS A 86 -6.60 25.10 28.75
CA LYS A 86 -7.10 23.74 28.38
C LYS A 86 -8.63 23.60 28.38
N GLY A 87 -9.39 24.70 28.42
CA GLY A 87 -10.84 24.67 28.65
C GLY A 87 -11.74 24.59 27.42
N LYS A 88 -11.30 25.07 26.24
CA LYS A 88 -12.20 25.26 25.07
C LYS A 88 -11.79 24.51 23.80
N GLU A 89 -10.50 24.40 23.47
CA GLU A 89 -10.05 23.69 22.26
C GLU A 89 -10.27 22.17 22.34
N SER A 90 -10.22 21.60 23.56
CA SER A 90 -10.49 20.18 23.78
C SER A 90 -11.90 19.77 23.39
N ARG A 91 -12.93 20.62 23.60
CA ARG A 91 -14.33 20.24 23.29
C ARG A 91 -14.65 20.21 21.80
N ILE A 92 -14.01 21.08 21.00
CA ILE A 92 -14.22 21.09 19.54
C ILE A 92 -13.52 19.90 18.93
N PHE A 93 -12.26 19.65 19.32
CA PHE A 93 -11.50 18.48 18.89
C PHE A 93 -12.19 17.18 19.29
N LEU A 94 -12.68 17.08 20.54
CA LEU A 94 -13.44 15.90 21.00
C LEU A 94 -14.75 15.72 20.22
N ARG A 95 -15.49 16.80 19.92
CA ARG A 95 -16.71 16.73 19.08
C ARG A 95 -16.42 16.29 17.64
N ILE A 96 -15.30 16.74 17.06
CA ILE A 96 -14.89 16.35 15.71
C ILE A 96 -14.46 14.88 15.70
N LYS A 97 -13.74 14.44 16.73
CA LYS A 97 -13.32 13.04 16.91
C LYS A 97 -14.53 12.11 17.06
N GLU A 98 -15.49 12.48 17.90
CA GLU A 98 -16.73 11.73 18.12
C GLU A 98 -17.61 11.65 16.86
N ARG A 99 -17.71 12.75 16.07
CA ARG A 99 -18.37 12.72 14.76
C ARG A 99 -17.68 11.82 13.75
N ARG A 100 -16.35 11.77 13.73
CA ARG A 100 -15.59 10.91 12.81
C ARG A 100 -15.72 9.43 13.15
N GLU A 101 -15.69 9.07 14.44
CA GLU A 101 -15.91 7.70 14.89
C GLU A 101 -17.33 7.24 14.55
N ASN A 102 -18.35 8.06 14.82
CA ASN A 102 -19.72 7.75 14.43
C ASN A 102 -19.90 7.65 12.90
N TRP A 103 -19.22 8.50 12.12
CA TRP A 103 -19.30 8.42 10.66
C TRP A 103 -18.62 7.17 10.12
N LYS A 104 -17.46 6.78 10.66
CA LYS A 104 -16.78 5.53 10.29
C LYS A 104 -17.62 4.31 10.61
N ASN A 105 -18.19 4.24 11.81
CA ASN A 105 -19.03 3.12 12.21
C ASN A 105 -20.29 3.06 11.33
N ASN A 106 -20.96 4.19 11.11
CA ASN A 106 -22.14 4.25 10.23
C ASN A 106 -21.81 3.92 8.77
N PHE A 107 -20.63 4.29 8.27
CA PHE A 107 -20.18 3.96 6.91
C PHE A 107 -19.85 2.47 6.80
N PHE A 108 -19.17 1.90 7.81
CA PHE A 108 -18.86 0.48 7.83
C PHE A 108 -20.12 -0.39 8.01
N ASP A 109 -21.08 0.05 8.81
CA ASP A 109 -22.39 -0.60 8.99
C ASP A 109 -23.24 -0.54 7.71
N PHE A 110 -23.16 0.57 6.96
CA PHE A 110 -23.77 0.72 5.64
C PHE A 110 -23.18 -0.24 4.60
N PHE A 111 -21.84 -0.41 4.56
CA PHE A 111 -21.18 -1.35 3.64
C PHE A 111 -21.28 -2.82 4.07
N SER A 112 -21.46 -3.09 5.37
CA SER A 112 -21.62 -4.45 5.91
C SER A 112 -23.06 -4.94 5.94
N GLY A 113 -24.02 -4.15 5.42
CA GLY A 113 -25.41 -4.56 5.26
C GLY A 113 -26.23 -4.60 6.56
N LYS A 114 -25.73 -4.04 7.66
CA LYS A 114 -26.45 -3.95 8.94
C LYS A 114 -27.30 -2.69 8.97
N ILE A 115 -28.48 -2.74 8.36
CA ILE A 115 -29.42 -1.62 8.26
C ILE A 115 -30.36 -1.57 9.50
N ASP A 116 -29.84 -1.81 10.69
CA ASP A 116 -30.61 -1.62 11.92
C ASP A 116 -30.54 -0.14 12.33
N GLY A 117 -31.47 0.67 11.80
CA GLY A 117 -31.75 2.02 12.33
C GLY A 117 -31.81 3.17 11.33
N PHE A 118 -31.63 2.93 10.02
CA PHE A 118 -31.86 3.97 9.01
C PHE A 118 -33.31 3.97 8.53
N SER A 119 -34.02 5.10 8.71
CA SER A 119 -35.29 5.32 8.02
C SER A 119 -35.06 5.24 6.50
N MET A 120 -35.85 4.41 5.79
CA MET A 120 -35.78 4.25 4.32
C MET A 120 -35.72 5.60 3.56
N ILE A 121 -36.41 6.62 4.09
CA ILE A 121 -36.44 7.97 3.50
C ILE A 121 -35.05 8.62 3.49
N ARG A 122 -34.25 8.40 4.53
CA ARG A 122 -32.88 8.95 4.62
C ARG A 122 -31.92 8.19 3.71
N ALA A 123 -32.07 6.87 3.59
CA ALA A 123 -31.28 6.06 2.66
C ALA A 123 -31.56 6.45 1.21
N TRP A 124 -32.83 6.69 0.86
CA TRP A 124 -33.23 7.14 -0.46
C TRP A 124 -32.65 8.52 -0.81
N ASN A 125 -32.72 9.49 0.11
CA ASN A 125 -32.12 10.81 -0.11
C ASN A 125 -30.59 10.75 -0.26
N ILE A 126 -29.91 9.86 0.47
CA ILE A 126 -28.45 9.64 0.32
C ILE A 126 -28.16 9.03 -1.05
N SER A 127 -28.98 8.09 -1.53
CA SER A 127 -28.85 7.49 -2.87
C SER A 127 -29.01 8.54 -3.97
N VAL A 128 -30.01 9.41 -3.86
CA VAL A 128 -30.26 10.48 -4.84
C VAL A 128 -29.09 11.46 -4.87
N MET A 129 -28.62 11.89 -3.69
CA MET A 129 -27.48 12.81 -3.59
C MET A 129 -26.18 12.18 -4.08
N GLY A 130 -25.96 10.89 -3.80
CA GLY A 130 -24.82 10.12 -4.29
C GLY A 130 -24.82 10.00 -5.81
N ALA A 131 -25.96 9.72 -6.43
CA ALA A 131 -26.10 9.62 -7.88
C ALA A 131 -25.80 10.94 -8.59
N VAL A 132 -26.22 12.08 -8.03
CA VAL A 132 -25.93 13.42 -8.59
C VAL A 132 -24.43 13.70 -8.54
N ILE A 133 -23.79 13.49 -7.39
CA ILE A 133 -22.34 13.75 -7.23
C ILE A 133 -21.53 12.81 -8.13
N PHE A 134 -21.91 11.53 -8.19
CA PHE A 134 -21.27 10.55 -9.07
C PHE A 134 -21.45 10.94 -10.55
N GLY A 135 -22.63 11.37 -10.96
CA GLY A 135 -22.88 11.83 -12.33
C GLY A 135 -22.05 13.05 -12.71
N MET A 136 -21.91 14.03 -11.81
CA MET A 136 -21.04 15.20 -12.03
C MET A 136 -19.56 14.80 -12.17
N PHE A 137 -19.09 13.87 -11.35
CA PHE A 137 -17.71 13.39 -11.40
C PHE A 137 -17.45 12.49 -12.62
N PHE A 138 -18.40 11.64 -12.98
CA PHE A 138 -18.32 10.76 -14.14
C PHE A 138 -18.36 11.56 -15.45
N MET A 139 -19.21 12.59 -15.54
CA MET A 139 -19.23 13.49 -16.70
C MET A 139 -17.90 14.22 -16.85
N THR A 140 -17.35 14.80 -15.78
CA THR A 140 -16.03 15.45 -15.86
C THR A 140 -14.91 14.47 -16.21
N PHE A 141 -14.98 13.23 -15.74
CA PHE A 141 -14.07 12.16 -16.15
C PHE A 141 -14.21 11.84 -17.65
N LEU A 142 -15.43 11.68 -18.16
CA LEU A 142 -15.69 11.41 -19.57
C LEU A 142 -15.17 12.53 -20.47
N TYR A 143 -15.49 13.79 -20.14
CA TYR A 143 -15.01 14.96 -20.89
C TYR A 143 -13.48 15.04 -20.93
N ARG A 144 -12.81 14.72 -19.82
CA ARG A 144 -11.35 14.79 -19.71
C ARG A 144 -10.64 13.67 -20.48
N TYR A 145 -11.21 12.48 -20.54
CA TYR A 145 -10.56 11.30 -21.13
C TYR A 145 -10.96 11.02 -22.57
N PHE A 146 -12.21 11.31 -22.95
CA PHE A 146 -12.72 11.00 -24.28
C PHE A 146 -12.89 12.24 -25.18
N GLY A 147 -12.69 13.44 -24.64
CA GLY A 147 -12.80 14.70 -25.37
C GLY A 147 -14.25 15.02 -25.80
N GLU A 148 -14.44 16.20 -26.43
CA GLU A 148 -15.77 16.66 -26.87
C GLU A 148 -16.41 15.78 -27.96
N GLY A 149 -15.64 14.88 -28.60
CA GLY A 149 -16.11 13.99 -29.67
C GLY A 149 -16.84 12.72 -29.19
N ALA A 150 -16.94 12.47 -27.88
CA ALA A 150 -17.75 11.37 -27.34
C ALA A 150 -19.21 11.76 -27.05
N MET A 151 -19.55 13.05 -27.21
CA MET A 151 -20.93 13.53 -27.20
C MET A 151 -21.41 13.58 -28.65
N ALA A 152 -22.48 12.83 -28.91
CA ALA A 152 -23.05 12.56 -30.23
C ALA A 152 -23.02 13.75 -31.21
N ASP A 153 -22.38 13.54 -32.35
CA ASP A 153 -22.74 14.20 -33.60
C ASP A 153 -24.18 13.76 -33.93
N GLU A 154 -25.14 14.68 -33.80
CA GLU A 154 -26.52 14.49 -34.26
C GLU A 154 -26.57 14.44 -35.80
N THR A 155 -25.98 13.41 -36.39
CA THR A 155 -26.21 13.08 -37.80
C THR A 155 -27.26 11.96 -37.89
N LYS A 156 -28.37 12.33 -38.52
CA LYS A 156 -29.68 11.68 -38.67
C LYS A 156 -29.73 10.24 -39.25
N GLU A 157 -28.66 9.46 -39.20
CA GLU A 157 -28.63 8.11 -39.84
C GLU A 157 -28.83 6.94 -38.85
N THR A 158 -28.65 7.12 -37.54
CA THR A 158 -28.82 6.04 -36.56
C THR A 158 -30.27 5.80 -36.12
N ALA A 159 -31.20 6.71 -36.43
CA ALA A 159 -32.62 6.54 -36.15
C ALA A 159 -33.30 5.45 -37.02
N ILE A 160 -32.65 5.00 -38.10
CA ILE A 160 -33.19 3.98 -39.01
C ILE A 160 -32.80 2.55 -38.56
N VAL A 161 -31.64 2.38 -37.91
CA VAL A 161 -31.15 1.05 -37.51
C VAL A 161 -31.74 0.61 -36.16
N VAL A 162 -31.99 1.55 -35.24
CA VAL A 162 -32.58 1.25 -33.93
C VAL A 162 -34.05 0.83 -34.04
N ASN A 163 -34.81 1.34 -35.02
CA ASN A 163 -36.20 0.93 -35.23
C ASN A 163 -36.36 -0.44 -35.93
N LYS A 164 -35.28 -1.01 -36.49
CA LYS A 164 -35.33 -2.32 -37.15
C LYS A 164 -34.89 -3.48 -36.25
N ILE A 165 -34.26 -3.20 -35.11
CA ILE A 165 -33.85 -4.20 -34.11
C ILE A 165 -34.90 -4.34 -32.98
N VAL A 166 -35.87 -3.43 -32.90
CA VAL A 166 -36.92 -3.43 -31.86
C VAL A 166 -38.21 -4.16 -32.28
N GLN A 167 -38.32 -4.63 -33.53
CA GLN A 167 -39.42 -5.50 -33.99
C GLN A 167 -38.91 -6.90 -34.31
N GLU A 168 -38.63 -7.70 -33.28
CA GLU A 168 -39.06 -9.11 -33.20
C GLU A 168 -38.55 -9.77 -31.90
N SER A 169 -39.51 -10.00 -31.00
CA SER A 169 -39.53 -11.04 -29.96
C SER A 169 -38.66 -10.88 -28.69
N GLN A 170 -39.39 -10.90 -27.56
CA GLN A 170 -38.97 -11.27 -26.19
C GLN A 170 -38.51 -10.20 -25.18
N ALA A 171 -38.95 -8.95 -25.31
CA ALA A 171 -38.82 -7.96 -24.22
C ALA A 171 -39.99 -7.97 -23.19
N ASN A 172 -40.89 -8.96 -23.22
CA ASN A 172 -42.08 -9.03 -22.35
C ASN A 172 -42.11 -10.22 -21.38
N GLN A 173 -40.97 -10.87 -21.08
CA GLN A 173 -40.91 -11.93 -20.06
C GLN A 173 -39.93 -11.68 -18.91
N ILE A 174 -39.27 -10.52 -18.83
CA ILE A 174 -38.27 -10.26 -17.77
C ILE A 174 -38.60 -8.97 -17.02
N LEU A 175 -39.80 -8.89 -16.43
CA LEU A 175 -40.19 -7.86 -15.46
C LEU A 175 -41.55 -8.28 -14.84
N PRO A 176 -41.63 -9.49 -14.26
CA PRO A 176 -41.64 -9.56 -12.80
C PRO A 176 -40.96 -10.83 -12.29
N MET A 177 -39.67 -10.78 -11.95
CA MET A 177 -39.03 -11.89 -11.23
C MET A 177 -37.86 -11.44 -10.35
N ILE A 178 -37.95 -10.21 -9.80
CA ILE A 178 -37.14 -9.79 -8.65
C ILE A 178 -38.09 -9.67 -7.46
N SER A 179 -38.65 -10.81 -7.09
CA SER A 179 -39.25 -11.04 -5.78
C SER A 179 -39.48 -12.53 -5.67
N ASP A 180 -38.42 -13.33 -5.68
CA ASP A 180 -38.41 -14.57 -4.90
C ASP A 180 -36.98 -15.11 -4.75
N LYS A 181 -36.67 -15.46 -3.50
CA LYS A 181 -35.38 -15.99 -3.07
C LYS A 181 -35.14 -17.36 -3.71
N ASN A 182 -34.11 -17.51 -4.52
CA ASN A 182 -33.45 -18.79 -4.73
C ASN A 182 -31.96 -18.59 -5.00
N GLU A 183 -31.15 -19.06 -4.04
CA GLU A 183 -29.68 -18.98 -3.99
C GLU A 183 -28.98 -19.85 -5.06
N SER A 184 -29.71 -20.79 -5.67
CA SER A 184 -29.18 -21.68 -6.71
C SER A 184 -29.01 -20.99 -8.07
N THR A 185 -29.94 -20.10 -8.44
CA THR A 185 -29.94 -19.42 -9.74
C THR A 185 -28.83 -18.39 -9.89
N GLU A 186 -28.39 -17.79 -8.77
CA GLU A 186 -27.29 -16.82 -8.76
C GLU A 186 -25.92 -17.51 -8.92
N LYS A 187 -25.75 -18.71 -8.33
CA LYS A 187 -24.55 -19.54 -8.52
C LYS A 187 -24.42 -20.02 -9.96
N ASP A 188 -25.52 -20.38 -10.60
CA ASP A 188 -25.53 -20.80 -12.01
C ASP A 188 -25.21 -19.65 -12.97
N PHE A 189 -25.73 -18.45 -12.70
CA PHE A 189 -25.42 -17.25 -13.50
C PHE A 189 -23.96 -16.81 -13.35
N VAL A 190 -23.42 -16.82 -12.14
CA VAL A 190 -22.00 -16.52 -11.89
C VAL A 190 -21.11 -17.60 -12.52
N ALA A 191 -21.48 -18.88 -12.43
CA ALA A 191 -20.74 -19.96 -13.08
C ALA A 191 -20.79 -19.87 -14.61
N GLN A 192 -21.89 -19.39 -15.18
CA GLN A 192 -22.04 -19.18 -16.61
C GLN A 192 -21.21 -17.99 -17.10
N ILE A 193 -21.18 -16.87 -16.36
CA ILE A 193 -20.30 -15.73 -16.66
C ILE A 193 -18.83 -16.14 -16.55
N MET A 194 -18.46 -16.92 -15.53
CA MET A 194 -17.09 -17.44 -15.37
C MET A 194 -16.70 -18.38 -16.51
N ARG A 195 -17.61 -19.24 -16.97
CA ARG A 195 -17.41 -20.10 -18.16
C ARG A 195 -17.25 -19.29 -19.43
N GLU A 196 -18.07 -18.27 -19.64
CA GLU A 196 -17.98 -17.40 -20.81
C GLU A 196 -16.69 -16.55 -20.80
N TYR A 197 -16.20 -16.15 -19.62
CA TYR A 197 -14.90 -15.47 -19.48
C TYR A 197 -13.72 -16.42 -19.72
N GLN A 198 -13.83 -17.68 -19.29
CA GLN A 198 -12.83 -18.73 -19.58
C GLN A 198 -12.81 -19.11 -21.06
N GLU A 199 -13.96 -19.15 -21.73
CA GLU A 199 -14.06 -19.46 -23.17
C GLU A 199 -13.60 -18.29 -24.07
N LYS A 200 -13.83 -17.02 -23.66
CA LYS A 200 -13.32 -15.85 -24.39
C LYS A 200 -11.82 -15.61 -24.20
N SER A 201 -11.21 -16.14 -23.15
CA SER A 201 -9.77 -16.05 -22.87
C SER A 201 -9.08 -17.32 -23.37
N GLY A 202 -9.11 -17.51 -24.69
CA GLY A 202 -8.86 -18.79 -25.37
C GLY A 202 -7.82 -19.71 -24.73
N ASP A 203 -8.21 -20.97 -24.55
CA ASP A 203 -7.42 -22.11 -24.05
C ASP A 203 -5.97 -22.11 -24.60
N GLY A 204 -5.79 -21.72 -25.87
CA GLY A 204 -4.49 -21.58 -26.51
C GLY A 204 -3.58 -20.45 -25.97
N ASP A 205 -4.09 -19.32 -25.49
CA ASP A 205 -3.27 -18.25 -24.88
C ASP A 205 -2.78 -18.67 -23.49
N TYR A 206 -3.63 -19.33 -22.70
CA TYR A 206 -3.24 -19.88 -21.41
C TYR A 206 -2.16 -20.95 -21.58
N ASP A 207 -2.37 -21.92 -22.46
CA ASP A 207 -1.42 -23.01 -22.69
C ASP A 207 -0.08 -22.50 -23.24
N LEU A 208 -0.11 -21.54 -24.17
CA LEU A 208 1.09 -20.89 -24.70
C LEU A 208 1.87 -20.19 -23.59
N LYS A 209 1.21 -19.32 -22.80
CA LYS A 209 1.86 -18.60 -21.70
C LYS A 209 2.44 -19.57 -20.68
N LYS A 210 1.67 -20.57 -20.27
CA LYS A 210 2.10 -21.59 -19.33
C LYS A 210 3.36 -22.29 -19.82
N LYS A 211 3.36 -22.77 -21.06
CA LYS A 211 4.51 -23.47 -21.66
C LYS A 211 5.75 -22.58 -21.76
N GLU A 212 5.61 -21.33 -22.17
CA GLU A 212 6.73 -20.40 -22.26
C GLU A 212 7.28 -20.01 -20.88
N ILE A 213 6.40 -19.88 -19.87
CA ILE A 213 6.81 -19.68 -18.48
C ILE A 213 7.57 -20.90 -17.98
N GLU A 214 7.00 -22.11 -18.11
CA GLU A 214 7.62 -23.38 -17.69
C GLU A 214 9.00 -23.56 -18.32
N LYS A 215 9.12 -23.33 -19.64
CA LYS A 215 10.41 -23.37 -20.35
C LYS A 215 11.42 -22.36 -19.81
N MET A 216 10.98 -21.17 -19.37
CA MET A 216 11.87 -20.16 -18.83
C MET A 216 12.39 -20.50 -17.44
N VAL A 217 11.56 -21.15 -16.63
CA VAL A 217 11.83 -21.42 -15.20
C VAL A 217 12.14 -22.89 -14.92
N ASP A 218 12.40 -23.67 -15.96
CA ASP A 218 12.66 -25.12 -15.90
C ASP A 218 13.73 -25.46 -14.86
N GLY A 219 13.38 -26.36 -13.94
CA GLY A 219 14.27 -26.81 -12.87
C GLY A 219 14.39 -25.83 -11.69
N TYR A 220 13.51 -24.84 -11.57
CA TYR A 220 13.42 -23.92 -10.43
C TYR A 220 12.11 -24.09 -9.64
N PRO A 221 12.07 -23.78 -8.34
CA PRO A 221 10.87 -23.94 -7.52
C PRO A 221 9.63 -23.19 -8.02
N ILE A 222 9.80 -22.05 -8.72
CA ILE A 222 8.69 -21.30 -9.33
C ILE A 222 7.97 -22.03 -10.46
N GLU A 223 8.57 -23.07 -11.05
CA GLU A 223 7.93 -23.86 -12.12
C GLU A 223 6.57 -24.39 -11.68
N LYS A 224 6.45 -24.82 -10.42
CA LYS A 224 5.19 -25.30 -9.83
C LYS A 224 4.11 -24.21 -9.75
N MET A 225 4.49 -22.93 -9.84
CA MET A 225 3.59 -21.79 -9.84
C MET A 225 3.18 -21.35 -11.25
N ALA A 226 3.84 -21.85 -12.31
CA ALA A 226 3.54 -21.51 -13.69
C ALA A 226 2.05 -21.56 -14.08
N PRO A 227 1.25 -22.58 -13.71
CA PRO A 227 -0.18 -22.59 -14.05
C PRO A 227 -0.96 -21.43 -13.41
N PHE A 228 -0.59 -20.98 -12.21
CA PHE A 228 -1.25 -19.83 -11.57
C PHE A 228 -0.80 -18.49 -12.17
N ILE A 229 0.47 -18.40 -12.57
CA ILE A 229 1.03 -17.22 -13.24
C ILE A 229 0.43 -17.06 -14.64
N ALA A 230 0.23 -18.15 -15.38
CA ALA A 230 -0.33 -18.14 -16.73
C ALA A 230 -1.80 -17.67 -16.80
N LYS A 231 -2.54 -17.77 -15.68
CA LYS A 231 -3.89 -17.18 -15.57
C LYS A 231 -3.88 -15.65 -15.58
N GLN A 232 -2.73 -15.02 -15.35
CA GLN A 232 -2.61 -13.57 -15.37
C GLN A 232 -2.48 -13.04 -16.80
N ASP A 233 -2.67 -11.74 -16.96
CA ASP A 233 -2.39 -11.06 -18.23
C ASP A 233 -0.88 -11.11 -18.55
N LYS A 234 -0.55 -10.92 -19.83
CA LYS A 234 0.82 -11.07 -20.34
C LYS A 234 1.84 -10.20 -19.61
N ILE A 235 1.48 -8.96 -19.28
CA ILE A 235 2.37 -7.98 -18.65
C ILE A 235 2.63 -8.38 -17.20
N VAL A 236 1.57 -8.69 -16.45
CA VAL A 236 1.67 -9.12 -15.06
C VAL A 236 2.40 -10.46 -14.95
N ALA A 237 2.08 -11.43 -15.81
CA ALA A 237 2.80 -12.71 -15.87
C ALA A 237 4.30 -12.51 -16.12
N ALA A 238 4.67 -11.64 -17.07
CA ALA A 238 6.06 -11.31 -17.35
C ALA A 238 6.76 -10.66 -16.15
N PHE A 239 6.12 -9.71 -15.46
CA PHE A 239 6.67 -9.11 -14.25
C PHE A 239 6.81 -10.12 -13.11
N LEU A 240 5.82 -10.99 -12.89
CA LEU A 240 5.90 -12.02 -11.86
C LEU A 240 7.13 -12.90 -12.06
N VAL A 241 7.39 -13.40 -13.26
CA VAL A 241 8.55 -14.26 -13.50
C VAL A 241 9.86 -13.47 -13.44
N ALA A 242 9.89 -12.26 -13.99
CA ALA A 242 11.10 -11.44 -14.05
C ALA A 242 11.55 -10.95 -12.67
N ILE A 243 10.62 -10.47 -11.83
CA ILE A 243 10.91 -10.04 -10.47
C ILE A 243 11.30 -11.25 -9.61
N ALA A 244 10.64 -12.40 -9.78
CA ALA A 244 11.03 -13.61 -9.04
C ALA A 244 12.46 -14.05 -9.34
N LYS A 245 12.93 -13.89 -10.59
CA LYS A 245 14.34 -14.12 -10.93
C LYS A 245 15.25 -13.23 -10.11
N LYS A 246 14.89 -11.95 -10.00
CA LYS A 246 15.73 -10.97 -9.34
C LYS A 246 15.77 -11.14 -7.82
N GLU A 247 14.62 -11.39 -7.21
CA GLU A 247 14.46 -11.39 -5.75
C GLU A 247 14.87 -12.72 -5.11
N SER A 248 14.61 -13.85 -5.77
CA SER A 248 14.81 -15.18 -5.18
C SER A 248 15.59 -16.15 -6.06
N ASP A 249 16.07 -15.70 -7.22
CA ASP A 249 16.58 -16.60 -8.27
C ASP A 249 15.55 -17.71 -8.57
N TRP A 250 14.30 -17.30 -8.82
CA TRP A 250 13.16 -18.18 -9.09
C TRP A 250 12.86 -19.19 -7.98
N GLY A 251 13.08 -18.79 -6.72
CA GLY A 251 12.80 -19.60 -5.53
C GLY A 251 13.99 -20.41 -5.02
N ARG A 252 15.22 -20.20 -5.51
CA ARG A 252 16.41 -20.82 -4.88
C ARG A 252 16.79 -20.18 -3.55
N ARG A 253 16.42 -18.92 -3.36
CA ARG A 253 16.66 -18.15 -2.13
C ARG A 253 15.33 -17.61 -1.65
N VAL A 254 14.78 -18.25 -0.63
CA VAL A 254 13.42 -17.98 -0.16
C VAL A 254 13.44 -17.69 1.33
N PRO A 255 12.53 -16.82 1.82
CA PRO A 255 12.31 -16.74 3.24
C PRO A 255 11.73 -18.07 3.73
N VAL A 256 12.14 -18.46 4.92
CA VAL A 256 11.67 -19.68 5.57
C VAL A 256 10.94 -19.36 6.86
N LEU A 257 10.00 -20.21 7.24
CA LEU A 257 9.36 -20.22 8.55
C LEU A 257 9.44 -21.65 9.08
N ASP A 258 10.09 -21.85 10.22
CA ASP A 258 10.33 -23.18 10.81
C ASP A 258 11.00 -24.19 9.87
N GLY A 259 11.83 -23.68 8.94
CA GLY A 259 12.53 -24.49 7.93
C GLY A 259 11.68 -24.80 6.68
N GLU A 260 10.43 -24.36 6.64
CA GLU A 260 9.54 -24.53 5.49
C GLU A 260 9.59 -23.33 4.53
N ASP A 261 9.38 -23.59 3.24
CA ASP A 261 9.29 -22.55 2.21
C ASP A 261 8.01 -21.72 2.38
N CYS A 262 8.17 -20.40 2.43
CA CYS A 262 7.08 -19.45 2.55
C CYS A 262 6.42 -19.05 1.22
N PHE A 263 6.81 -19.68 0.10
CA PHE A 263 6.31 -19.43 -1.26
C PHE A 263 6.47 -17.96 -1.71
N ASN A 264 7.38 -17.22 -1.10
CA ASN A 264 7.57 -15.79 -1.39
C ASN A 264 8.82 -15.59 -2.25
N TYR A 265 8.60 -15.59 -3.56
CA TYR A 265 9.68 -15.48 -4.54
C TYR A 265 9.95 -14.05 -5.00
N TRP A 266 9.13 -13.09 -4.57
CA TRP A 266 9.13 -11.70 -5.04
C TRP A 266 9.60 -10.68 -3.99
N GLY A 267 10.10 -11.15 -2.84
CA GLY A 267 10.48 -10.28 -1.73
C GLY A 267 9.29 -9.53 -1.11
N PHE A 268 8.07 -10.06 -1.25
CA PHE A 268 6.85 -9.37 -0.85
C PHE A 268 6.81 -9.12 0.66
N ARG A 269 6.43 -7.90 1.07
CA ARG A 269 6.35 -7.48 2.48
C ARG A 269 4.99 -6.90 2.79
N ARG A 270 4.16 -7.72 3.40
CA ARG A 270 2.88 -7.35 4.01
C ARG A 270 2.70 -8.14 5.29
N LYS A 271 2.39 -7.46 6.39
CA LYS A 271 2.14 -8.11 7.68
C LYS A 271 0.98 -9.09 7.54
N ARG A 272 1.23 -10.35 7.87
CA ARG A 272 0.28 -11.45 8.02
C ARG A 272 0.56 -12.15 9.35
N GLU A 273 -0.29 -13.10 9.71
CA GLU A 273 -0.07 -13.93 10.91
C GLU A 273 1.22 -14.75 10.80
N ARG A 274 1.48 -15.32 9.62
CA ARG A 274 2.74 -16.01 9.29
C ARG A 274 3.73 -15.04 8.63
N MET A 275 4.92 -14.94 9.21
CA MET A 275 6.02 -14.11 8.70
C MET A 275 7.28 -14.96 8.61
N GLY A 276 7.93 -14.97 7.44
CA GLY A 276 9.20 -15.64 7.24
C GLY A 276 10.39 -14.79 7.68
N THR A 277 11.60 -15.34 7.54
CA THR A 277 12.85 -14.62 7.79
C THR A 277 12.92 -13.28 7.07
N GLY A 278 13.44 -12.24 7.74
CA GLY A 278 13.65 -10.91 7.12
C GLY A 278 12.37 -10.10 6.92
N GLU A 279 11.34 -10.34 7.74
CA GLU A 279 10.02 -9.68 7.69
C GLU A 279 9.28 -9.88 6.36
N HIS A 280 9.63 -10.93 5.62
CA HIS A 280 8.94 -11.29 4.40
C HIS A 280 7.63 -12.01 4.73
N THR A 281 6.59 -11.74 3.93
CA THR A 281 5.31 -12.44 4.06
C THR A 281 5.50 -13.93 3.85
N CYS A 282 4.90 -14.75 4.71
CA CYS A 282 4.78 -16.19 4.49
C CYS A 282 3.37 -16.48 4.00
N PHE A 283 3.25 -17.04 2.79
CA PHE A 283 1.97 -17.36 2.17
C PHE A 283 1.49 -18.74 2.60
N ASP A 284 0.18 -18.96 2.53
CA ASP A 284 -0.43 -20.24 2.94
C ASP A 284 -0.25 -21.31 1.86
N GLY A 285 0.06 -20.91 0.62
CA GLY A 285 0.33 -21.79 -0.49
C GLY A 285 0.77 -21.05 -1.75
N MET A 286 1.13 -21.83 -2.78
CA MET A 286 1.56 -21.30 -4.07
C MET A 286 0.50 -20.44 -4.77
N GLU A 287 -0.77 -20.86 -4.68
CA GLU A 287 -1.90 -20.13 -5.27
C GLU A 287 -2.14 -18.80 -4.56
N ASP A 288 -2.19 -18.78 -3.22
CA ASP A 288 -2.31 -17.54 -2.42
C ASP A 288 -1.16 -16.56 -2.68
N ALA A 289 0.08 -17.09 -2.81
CA ALA A 289 1.24 -16.28 -3.14
C ALA A 289 1.07 -15.58 -4.50
N VAL A 290 0.76 -16.34 -5.56
CA VAL A 290 0.58 -15.79 -6.91
C VAL A 290 -0.63 -14.86 -6.95
N GLU A 291 -1.76 -15.19 -6.33
CA GLU A 291 -2.96 -14.35 -6.31
C GLU A 291 -2.68 -13.01 -5.60
N THR A 292 -2.05 -13.05 -4.43
CA THR A 292 -1.78 -11.83 -3.66
C THR A 292 -0.79 -10.91 -4.38
N VAL A 293 0.30 -11.47 -4.89
CA VAL A 293 1.34 -10.71 -5.59
C VAL A 293 0.81 -10.19 -6.93
N SER A 294 0.10 -11.02 -7.70
CA SER A 294 -0.50 -10.60 -8.96
C SER A 294 -1.54 -9.51 -8.78
N LYS A 295 -2.33 -9.53 -7.70
CA LYS A 295 -3.27 -8.45 -7.37
C LYS A 295 -2.55 -7.14 -7.12
N ARG A 296 -1.47 -7.13 -6.33
CA ARG A 296 -0.65 -5.90 -6.15
C ARG A 296 -0.05 -5.46 -7.48
N MET A 297 0.47 -6.39 -8.27
CA MET A 297 1.07 -6.10 -9.57
C MET A 297 0.07 -5.48 -10.55
N LYS A 298 -1.16 -6.01 -10.61
CA LYS A 298 -2.25 -5.46 -11.41
C LYS A 298 -2.57 -4.03 -11.01
N ASN A 299 -2.61 -3.73 -9.71
CA ASN A 299 -2.84 -2.36 -9.27
C ASN A 299 -1.73 -1.42 -9.75
N ILE A 300 -0.46 -1.81 -9.61
CA ILE A 300 0.67 -1.01 -10.09
C ILE A 300 0.60 -0.81 -11.62
N VAL A 301 0.37 -1.88 -12.37
CA VAL A 301 0.34 -1.84 -13.84
C VAL A 301 -0.86 -1.07 -14.37
N TYR A 302 -2.05 -1.29 -13.82
CA TYR A 302 -3.30 -0.80 -14.42
C TYR A 302 -3.88 0.42 -13.73
N GLU A 303 -3.75 0.55 -12.41
CA GLU A 303 -4.23 1.71 -11.65
C GLU A 303 -3.17 2.81 -11.64
N GLU A 304 -1.91 2.46 -11.33
CA GLU A 304 -0.79 3.42 -11.28
C GLU A 304 -0.14 3.66 -12.66
N LYS A 305 -0.52 2.88 -13.68
CA LYS A 305 -0.03 2.98 -15.07
C LYS A 305 1.47 2.71 -15.23
N ILE A 306 2.05 1.93 -14.33
CA ILE A 306 3.48 1.60 -14.31
C ILE A 306 3.67 0.22 -14.94
N ASN A 307 4.05 0.20 -16.22
CA ASN A 307 4.13 -1.03 -17.01
C ASN A 307 5.52 -1.29 -17.62
N THR A 308 6.53 -0.52 -17.22
CA THR A 308 7.92 -0.71 -17.61
C THR A 308 8.79 -1.13 -16.42
N PRO A 309 9.81 -1.99 -16.60
CA PRO A 309 10.77 -2.31 -15.54
C PRO A 309 11.46 -1.09 -14.92
N GLU A 310 11.71 -0.06 -15.73
CA GLU A 310 12.35 1.19 -15.35
C GLU A 310 11.52 1.97 -14.31
N GLU A 311 10.19 1.99 -14.44
CA GLU A 311 9.28 2.60 -13.48
C GLU A 311 8.92 1.65 -12.33
N MET A 312 8.83 0.35 -12.61
CA MET A 312 8.47 -0.69 -11.65
C MET A 312 9.43 -0.74 -10.44
N VAL A 313 10.71 -0.43 -10.65
CA VAL A 313 11.71 -0.44 -9.58
C VAL A 313 11.36 0.54 -8.46
N GLU A 314 10.83 1.71 -8.79
CA GLU A 314 10.49 2.74 -7.81
C GLU A 314 9.41 2.22 -6.86
N VAL A 315 8.38 1.56 -7.40
CA VAL A 315 7.24 1.10 -6.60
C VAL A 315 7.52 -0.23 -5.91
N TRP A 316 8.09 -1.21 -6.62
CA TRP A 316 8.26 -2.56 -6.09
C TRP A 316 9.44 -2.66 -5.12
N LYS A 317 10.61 -2.18 -5.53
CA LYS A 317 11.85 -2.32 -4.75
C LYS A 317 12.01 -1.21 -3.72
N CYS A 318 11.71 0.03 -4.08
CA CYS A 318 12.03 1.19 -3.25
C CYS A 318 10.86 1.74 -2.43
N GLY A 319 9.61 1.43 -2.81
CA GLY A 319 8.44 2.00 -2.15
C GLY A 319 8.23 3.49 -2.44
N TYR A 320 8.33 3.87 -3.71
CA TYR A 320 8.18 5.22 -4.30
C TYR A 320 9.36 6.18 -4.11
N ASP A 321 10.41 5.81 -3.39
CA ASP A 321 11.64 6.62 -3.28
C ASP A 321 12.88 5.74 -3.21
N CYS A 322 13.72 5.78 -4.26
CA CYS A 322 15.00 5.07 -4.34
C CYS A 322 16.21 5.92 -3.91
N SER A 323 16.03 7.15 -3.41
CA SER A 323 17.13 8.08 -3.13
C SER A 323 18.12 7.59 -2.07
N TRP A 324 17.70 6.65 -1.23
CA TRP A 324 18.50 6.03 -0.19
C TRP A 324 19.30 4.81 -0.66
N ASP A 325 19.03 4.28 -1.86
CA ASP A 325 19.71 3.12 -2.43
C ASP A 325 20.84 3.54 -3.39
N ASN A 326 21.76 2.64 -3.69
CA ASN A 326 22.85 2.88 -4.63
C ASN A 326 22.29 2.91 -6.08
N PRO A 327 22.53 3.98 -6.86
CA PRO A 327 22.03 4.09 -8.24
C PRO A 327 22.46 2.92 -9.14
N GLY A 328 23.68 2.39 -8.97
CA GLY A 328 24.15 1.22 -9.71
C GLY A 328 23.44 -0.08 -9.32
N ALA A 329 23.01 -0.21 -8.06
CA ALA A 329 22.22 -1.37 -7.61
C ALA A 329 20.77 -1.30 -8.13
N VAL A 330 20.19 -0.10 -8.17
CA VAL A 330 18.87 0.16 -8.76
C VAL A 330 18.89 -0.15 -10.25
N GLN A 331 19.86 0.40 -10.99
CA GLN A 331 19.99 0.13 -12.43
C GLN A 331 20.19 -1.36 -12.72
N LYS A 332 21.05 -2.04 -11.96
CA LYS A 332 21.22 -3.49 -12.11
C LYS A 332 19.92 -4.27 -11.88
N TRP A 333 19.10 -3.84 -10.92
CA TRP A 333 17.79 -4.46 -10.70
C TRP A 333 16.89 -4.29 -11.92
N VAL A 334 16.83 -3.08 -12.47
CA VAL A 334 16.07 -2.78 -13.69
C VAL A 334 16.55 -3.63 -14.85
N ASP A 335 17.86 -3.69 -15.09
CA ASP A 335 18.46 -4.46 -16.19
C ASP A 335 18.13 -5.95 -16.08
N ASP A 336 18.28 -6.52 -14.87
CA ASP A 336 17.97 -7.91 -14.59
C ASP A 336 16.48 -8.20 -14.87
N VAL A 337 15.56 -7.38 -14.37
CA VAL A 337 14.11 -7.56 -14.59
C VAL A 337 13.74 -7.36 -16.06
N ASN A 338 14.27 -6.32 -16.70
CA ASN A 338 13.99 -5.98 -18.09
C ASN A 338 14.42 -7.10 -19.06
N LEU A 339 15.53 -7.77 -18.78
CA LEU A 339 16.01 -8.90 -19.58
C LEU A 339 14.97 -10.02 -19.67
N TYR A 340 14.42 -10.47 -18.54
CA TYR A 340 13.44 -11.56 -18.52
C TYR A 340 12.05 -11.10 -18.95
N PHE A 341 11.67 -9.87 -18.58
CA PHE A 341 10.41 -9.26 -19.01
C PHE A 341 10.32 -9.20 -20.54
N LYS A 342 11.35 -8.68 -21.22
CA LYS A 342 11.39 -8.62 -22.69
C LYS A 342 11.38 -10.00 -23.34
N LYS A 343 12.10 -10.98 -22.77
CA LYS A 343 12.10 -12.36 -23.28
C LYS A 343 10.70 -12.97 -23.25
N LEU A 344 9.96 -12.83 -22.15
CA LEU A 344 8.58 -13.34 -22.05
C LEU A 344 7.61 -12.56 -22.94
N MET A 345 7.69 -11.23 -22.95
CA MET A 345 6.83 -10.41 -23.80
C MET A 345 7.05 -10.70 -25.29
N SER A 346 8.25 -11.14 -25.69
CA SER A 346 8.50 -11.61 -27.05
C SER A 346 7.98 -13.03 -27.30
N ALA A 347 7.96 -13.89 -26.29
CA ALA A 347 7.48 -15.27 -26.39
C ALA A 347 5.94 -15.39 -26.35
N PHE A 348 5.26 -14.42 -25.74
CA PHE A 348 3.80 -14.36 -25.69
C PHE A 348 3.13 -13.73 -26.93
N LYS A 349 3.93 -13.31 -27.92
CA LYS A 349 3.44 -12.84 -29.22
C LYS A 349 3.16 -14.02 -30.12
#